data_AF-A0A7Y2ZC07-F1
#
_entry.id   AF-A0A7Y2ZC07-F1
#
_cell.length_a   1.000
_cell.length_b   1.000
_cell.length_c   1.000
_cell.angle_alpha   90.00
_cell.angle_beta   90.00
_cell.angle_gamma   90.00
#
_symmetry.space_group_name_H-M   'P 1'
#
loop_
_entity.id
_entity.type
_entity.pdbx_description
1 polymer ?
#
loop_
_entity_poly.entity_id
_entity_poly.type
_entity_poly.pdbx_seq_one_letter_code
_entity_poly.pdbx_strand_id
1 'polypeptide(L)'
;MQIMNKVSDAELLRVIKDFLEMGHVDNIVAMFYRESRYFEWTGAILDDERFTVRLGVSVLFEELQARQCASMHLAIESLAALLSSKDPLLRGEALSVLAIINDQSLRDQALRMLDDKNSQVREIAEDVLASL
;
A
#
# COMPACT_ATOMS: atom_id res chain seq x y z
N MET A 1 10.44 11.47 37.24
CA MET A 1 9.61 11.84 36.08
C MET A 1 10.19 11.15 34.88
N GLN A 2 9.62 10.01 34.45
CA GLN A 2 10.11 9.28 33.27
C GLN A 2 9.83 10.13 32.03
N ILE A 3 10.89 10.52 31.32
CA ILE A 3 10.79 11.07 29.98
C ILE A 3 10.33 9.90 29.10
N MET A 4 9.05 9.85 28.79
CA MET A 4 8.52 8.92 27.82
C MET A 4 9.06 9.40 26.47
N ASN A 5 10.16 8.81 25.99
CA ASN A 5 10.67 9.04 24.64
C ASN A 5 9.54 8.68 23.67
N LYS A 6 8.86 9.68 23.11
CA LYS A 6 7.92 9.48 22.02
C LYS A 6 8.74 9.02 20.82
N VAL A 7 8.52 7.78 20.39
CA VAL A 7 9.06 7.27 19.12
C VAL A 7 8.56 8.19 18.00
N SER A 8 9.46 8.64 17.14
CA SER A 8 9.13 9.52 16.02
C SER A 8 8.42 8.77 14.89
N ASP A 9 7.70 9.50 14.04
CA ASP A 9 7.01 8.91 12.88
C ASP A 9 7.99 8.28 11.90
N ALA A 10 9.18 8.87 11.72
CA ALA A 10 10.23 8.29 10.87
C ALA A 10 10.76 6.96 11.43
N GLU A 11 10.91 6.85 12.76
CA GLU A 11 11.31 5.59 13.39
C GLU A 11 10.21 4.54 13.28
N LEU A 12 8.94 4.91 13.46
CA LEU A 12 7.81 4.00 13.28
C LEU A 12 7.69 3.50 11.84
N LEU A 13 7.81 4.39 10.85
CA LEU A 13 7.80 4.03 9.43
C LEU A 13 8.90 3.01 9.12
N ARG A 14 10.11 3.24 9.65
CA ARG A 14 11.23 2.31 9.49
C ARG A 14 10.93 0.94 10.12
N VAL A 15 10.41 0.92 11.34
CA VAL A 15 10.03 -0.34 12.02
C VAL A 15 8.98 -1.12 11.22
N ILE A 16 7.97 -0.44 10.67
CA ILE A 16 6.95 -1.09 9.84
C ILE A 16 7.60 -1.73 8.61
N LYS A 17 8.45 -0.97 7.89
CA LYS A 17 9.15 -1.46 6.71
C LYS A 17 10.06 -2.66 7.04
N ASP A 18 10.84 -2.59 8.12
CA ASP A 18 11.75 -3.67 8.54
C ASP A 18 10.98 -4.96 8.89
N PHE A 19 9.81 -4.84 9.51
CA PHE A 19 8.97 -6.00 9.85
C PHE A 19 8.29 -6.61 8.61
N LEU A 20 7.92 -5.80 7.63
CA LEU A 20 7.43 -6.29 6.33
C LEU A 20 8.53 -7.05 5.58
N GLU A 21 9.76 -6.53 5.58
CA GLU A 21 10.93 -7.22 5.01
C GLU A 21 11.18 -8.59 5.67
N MET A 22 10.97 -8.69 6.99
CA MET A 22 11.10 -9.95 7.75
C MET A 22 9.91 -10.92 7.59
N GLY A 23 8.85 -10.52 6.85
CA GLY A 23 7.64 -11.32 6.70
C GLY A 23 6.76 -11.39 7.97
N HIS A 24 6.94 -10.46 8.92
CA HIS A 24 6.17 -10.39 10.16
C HIS A 24 4.82 -9.67 9.98
N VAL A 25 4.04 -10.09 8.98
CA VAL A 25 2.80 -9.41 8.56
C VAL A 25 1.76 -9.35 9.67
N ASP A 26 1.59 -10.42 10.47
CA ASP A 26 0.65 -10.45 11.60
C ASP A 26 0.90 -9.32 12.62
N ASN A 27 2.17 -9.00 12.87
CA ASN A 27 2.54 -7.91 13.77
C ASN A 27 2.15 -6.56 13.18
N ILE A 28 2.32 -6.38 11.88
CA ILE A 28 1.95 -5.14 11.18
C ILE A 28 0.43 -4.99 11.10
N VAL A 29 -0.31 -6.08 10.85
CA VAL A 29 -1.78 -6.08 10.95
C VAL A 29 -2.22 -5.61 12.34
N ALA A 30 -1.61 -6.13 13.41
CA ALA A 30 -1.92 -5.72 14.77
C ALA A 30 -1.60 -4.23 15.03
N MET A 31 -0.55 -3.69 14.41
CA MET A 31 -0.23 -2.26 14.46
C MET A 31 -1.27 -1.40 13.75
N PHE A 32 -1.68 -1.78 12.54
CA PHE A 32 -2.68 -1.05 11.74
C PHE A 32 -4.06 -1.02 12.42
N TYR A 33 -4.45 -2.09 13.12
CA TYR A 33 -5.68 -2.09 13.93
C TYR A 33 -5.64 -1.12 15.12
N ARG A 34 -4.45 -0.82 15.66
CA ARG A 34 -4.29 0.07 16.83
C ARG A 34 -4.18 1.53 16.45
N GLU A 35 -3.66 1.82 15.27
CA GLU A 35 -3.34 3.17 14.83
C GLU A 35 -3.70 3.33 13.35
N SER A 36 -4.84 3.98 13.11
CA SER A 36 -5.39 4.17 11.77
C SER A 36 -4.52 5.07 10.89
N ARG A 37 -3.68 5.93 11.48
CA ARG A 37 -2.78 6.79 10.68
C ARG A 37 -1.80 5.99 9.82
N TYR A 38 -1.50 4.74 10.18
CA TYR A 38 -0.57 3.91 9.40
C TYR A 38 -1.11 3.58 8.00
N PHE A 39 -2.43 3.56 7.82
CA PHE A 39 -3.02 3.44 6.49
C PHE A 39 -2.66 4.63 5.60
N GLU A 40 -2.67 5.85 6.13
CA GLU A 40 -2.28 7.07 5.41
C GLU A 40 -0.79 7.08 5.02
N TRP A 41 0.04 6.26 5.68
CA TRP A 41 1.46 6.09 5.35
C TRP A 41 1.73 5.02 4.30
N THR A 42 0.71 4.29 3.82
CA THR A 42 0.90 3.14 2.92
C THR A 42 1.69 3.52 1.67
N GLY A 43 1.41 4.67 1.06
CA GLY A 43 2.21 5.16 -0.07
C GLY A 43 3.70 5.34 0.27
N ALA A 44 4.03 5.86 1.45
CA ALA A 44 5.42 6.02 1.90
C ALA A 44 6.07 4.69 2.32
N ILE A 45 5.28 3.69 2.71
CA ILE A 45 5.74 2.33 2.98
C ILE A 45 6.05 1.62 1.66
N LEU A 46 5.18 1.76 0.66
CA LEU A 46 5.32 1.16 -0.66
C LEU A 46 6.45 1.81 -1.48
N ASP A 47 6.70 3.11 -1.28
CA ASP A 47 7.91 3.80 -1.77
C ASP A 47 9.14 3.40 -0.93
N ASP A 48 9.51 2.12 -1.03
CA ASP A 48 10.71 1.54 -0.45
C ASP A 48 11.50 0.80 -1.52
N GLU A 49 12.83 0.96 -1.51
CA GLU A 49 13.70 0.33 -2.51
C GLU A 49 13.71 -1.20 -2.40
N ARG A 50 13.45 -1.74 -1.20
CA ARG A 50 13.45 -3.18 -0.94
C ARG A 50 12.20 -3.83 -1.52
N PHE A 51 12.39 -4.70 -2.51
CA PHE A 51 11.30 -5.48 -3.11
C PHE A 51 10.49 -6.27 -2.07
N THR A 52 11.15 -6.84 -1.05
CA THR A 52 10.49 -7.60 0.02
C THR A 52 9.53 -6.74 0.85
N VAL A 53 9.85 -5.46 1.07
CA VAL A 53 8.93 -4.52 1.75
C VAL A 53 7.69 -4.30 0.91
N ARG A 54 7.86 -4.03 -0.40
CA ARG A 54 6.74 -3.77 -1.31
C ARG A 54 5.84 -4.99 -1.48
N LEU A 55 6.42 -6.17 -1.64
CA LEU A 55 5.68 -7.44 -1.60
C LEU A 55 4.94 -7.60 -0.26
N GLY A 56 5.59 -7.26 0.86
CA GLY A 56 4.99 -7.26 2.19
C GLY A 56 3.77 -6.34 2.30
N VAL A 57 3.74 -5.19 1.59
CA VAL A 57 2.56 -4.32 1.55
C VAL A 57 1.38 -5.03 0.88
N SER A 58 1.59 -5.70 -0.25
CA SER A 58 0.52 -6.47 -0.89
C SER A 58 -0.04 -7.55 0.03
N VAL A 59 0.84 -8.34 0.67
CA VAL A 59 0.44 -9.40 1.62
C VAL A 59 -0.29 -8.81 2.84
N LEU A 60 0.16 -7.66 3.34
CA LEU A 60 -0.53 -6.94 4.43
C LEU A 60 -1.97 -6.59 4.04
N PHE A 61 -2.20 -6.08 2.83
CA PHE A 61 -3.54 -5.70 2.40
C PHE A 61 -4.42 -6.91 2.09
N GLU A 62 -3.87 -8.02 1.57
CA GLU A 62 -4.59 -9.29 1.45
C GLU A 62 -5.05 -9.80 2.82
N GLU A 63 -4.18 -9.77 3.82
CA GLU A 63 -4.50 -10.17 5.20
C GLU A 63 -5.56 -9.26 5.84
N LEU A 64 -5.45 -7.93 5.64
CA LEU A 64 -6.45 -6.98 6.13
C LEU A 64 -7.81 -7.17 5.44
N GLN A 65 -7.82 -7.48 4.15
CA GLN A 65 -9.03 -7.78 3.38
C GLN A 65 -9.68 -9.07 3.87
N ALA A 66 -8.88 -10.14 4.05
CA ALA A 66 -9.35 -11.42 4.58
C ALA A 66 -9.99 -11.28 5.97
N ARG A 67 -9.49 -10.33 6.78
CA ARG A 67 -10.02 -9.99 8.11
C ARG A 67 -11.13 -8.92 8.09
N GLN A 68 -11.59 -8.52 6.90
CA GLN A 68 -12.65 -7.52 6.71
C GLN A 68 -12.36 -6.19 7.44
N CYS A 69 -11.10 -5.72 7.40
CA CYS A 69 -10.71 -4.49 8.04
C CYS A 69 -11.40 -3.28 7.39
N ALA A 70 -12.31 -2.62 8.11
CA ALA A 70 -13.07 -1.48 7.60
C ALA A 70 -12.21 -0.23 7.28
N SER A 71 -11.00 -0.14 7.85
CA SER A 71 -10.13 1.03 7.73
C SER A 71 -9.23 1.04 6.49
N MET A 72 -9.25 -0.01 5.65
CA MET A 72 -8.40 -0.08 4.45
C MET A 72 -8.58 1.12 3.50
N HIS A 73 -9.76 1.71 3.46
CA HIS A 73 -10.05 2.89 2.62
C HIS A 73 -9.16 4.11 2.94
N LEU A 74 -8.61 4.20 4.16
CA LEU A 74 -7.74 5.29 4.57
C LEU A 74 -6.39 5.29 3.81
N ALA A 75 -6.01 4.17 3.18
CA ALA A 75 -4.79 4.08 2.39
C ALA A 75 -4.93 4.64 0.97
N ILE A 76 -6.16 4.80 0.48
CA ILE A 76 -6.46 5.08 -0.93
C ILE A 76 -5.77 6.36 -1.39
N GLU A 77 -5.84 7.46 -0.63
CA GLU A 77 -5.25 8.74 -1.03
C GLU A 77 -3.72 8.61 -1.19
N SER A 78 -3.06 7.97 -0.23
CA SER A 78 -1.60 7.77 -0.24
C SER A 78 -1.13 6.89 -1.40
N LEU A 79 -1.90 5.85 -1.74
CA LEU A 79 -1.61 4.94 -2.86
C LEU A 79 -1.93 5.60 -4.21
N ALA A 80 -3.05 6.30 -4.31
CA ALA A 80 -3.45 7.00 -5.54
C ALA A 80 -2.43 8.07 -5.96
N ALA A 81 -1.75 8.71 -5.00
CA ALA A 81 -0.66 9.63 -5.29
C ALA A 81 0.50 8.96 -6.06
N LEU A 82 0.79 7.68 -5.78
CA LEU A 82 1.84 6.92 -6.45
C LEU A 82 1.51 6.57 -7.90
N LEU A 83 0.24 6.62 -8.33
CA LEU A 83 -0.14 6.45 -9.74
C LEU A 83 0.43 7.56 -10.65
N SER A 84 0.93 8.65 -10.08
CA SER A 84 1.66 9.70 -10.80
C SER A 84 3.19 9.62 -10.63
N SER A 85 3.71 8.57 -10.01
CA SER A 85 5.15 8.39 -9.78
C SER A 85 5.92 8.36 -11.10
N LYS A 86 7.17 8.84 -11.07
CA LYS A 86 8.10 8.69 -12.20
C LYS A 86 8.51 7.23 -12.40
N ASP A 87 8.51 6.45 -11.33
CA ASP A 87 8.85 5.04 -11.37
C ASP A 87 7.63 4.23 -11.82
N PRO A 88 7.68 3.55 -12.99
CA PRO A 88 6.59 2.67 -13.43
C PRO A 88 6.31 1.53 -12.47
N LEU A 89 7.30 1.04 -11.73
CA LEU A 89 7.12 -0.05 -10.78
C LEU A 89 6.16 0.38 -9.66
N LEU A 90 6.39 1.55 -9.07
CA LEU A 90 5.53 2.10 -8.02
C LEU A 90 4.11 2.38 -8.52
N ARG A 91 3.94 2.79 -9.78
CA ARG A 91 2.58 2.97 -10.36
C ARG A 91 1.83 1.64 -10.43
N GLY A 92 2.47 0.59 -10.95
CA GLY A 92 1.87 -0.73 -11.08
C GLY A 92 1.58 -1.39 -9.73
N GLU A 93 2.53 -1.33 -8.79
CA GLU A 93 2.35 -1.89 -7.45
C GLU A 93 1.27 -1.13 -6.67
N ALA A 94 1.21 0.20 -6.76
CA ALA A 94 0.14 0.97 -6.13
C ALA A 94 -1.24 0.62 -6.69
N LEU A 95 -1.37 0.46 -8.02
CA LEU A 95 -2.60 0.00 -8.65
C LEU A 95 -3.00 -1.40 -8.19
N SER A 96 -2.03 -2.29 -8.00
CA SER A 96 -2.26 -3.65 -7.48
C SER A 96 -2.79 -3.63 -6.04
N VAL A 97 -2.24 -2.79 -5.17
CA VAL A 97 -2.75 -2.65 -3.79
C VAL A 97 -4.14 -2.01 -3.76
N LEU A 98 -4.38 -1.00 -4.61
CA LEU A 98 -5.72 -0.41 -4.78
C LEU A 98 -6.75 -1.44 -5.26
N ALA A 99 -6.34 -2.41 -6.08
CA ALA A 99 -7.19 -3.53 -6.50
C ALA A 99 -7.59 -4.46 -5.34
N ILE A 100 -6.71 -4.67 -4.35
CA ILE A 100 -7.05 -5.40 -3.12
C ILE A 100 -8.06 -4.61 -2.29
N ILE A 101 -7.91 -3.29 -2.20
CA ILE A 101 -8.87 -2.44 -1.46
C ILE A 101 -10.24 -2.43 -2.14
N ASN A 102 -10.26 -2.42 -3.47
CA ASN A 102 -11.45 -2.46 -4.31
C ASN A 102 -12.53 -1.41 -3.95
N ASP A 103 -12.11 -0.16 -3.88
CA ASP A 103 -12.98 1.00 -3.68
C ASP A 103 -13.62 1.48 -5.00
N GLN A 104 -14.69 2.27 -4.90
CA GLN A 104 -15.44 2.81 -6.04
C GLN A 104 -14.58 3.65 -7.02
N SER A 105 -13.45 4.21 -6.59
CA SER A 105 -12.54 4.97 -7.46
C SER A 105 -11.59 4.10 -8.29
N LEU A 106 -11.46 2.80 -7.97
CA LEU A 106 -10.51 1.88 -8.61
C LEU A 106 -10.71 1.80 -10.12
N ARG A 107 -11.96 1.73 -10.58
CA ARG A 107 -12.25 1.63 -12.01
C ARG A 107 -11.72 2.83 -12.78
N ASP A 108 -11.94 4.04 -12.29
CA ASP A 108 -11.47 5.28 -12.92
C ASP A 108 -9.95 5.45 -12.80
N GLN A 109 -9.34 4.89 -11.76
CA GLN A 109 -7.88 4.81 -11.63
C GLN A 109 -7.29 3.86 -12.69
N ALA A 110 -7.82 2.64 -12.81
CA ALA A 110 -7.35 1.64 -13.76
C ALA A 110 -7.56 2.09 -15.22
N LEU A 111 -8.71 2.68 -15.56
CA LEU A 111 -8.95 3.24 -16.90
C LEU A 111 -7.90 4.29 -17.31
N ARG A 112 -7.46 5.14 -16.38
CA ARG A 112 -6.39 6.12 -16.66
C ARG A 112 -5.04 5.47 -16.91
N MET A 113 -4.79 4.31 -16.32
CA MET A 113 -3.51 3.59 -16.44
C MET A 113 -3.40 2.78 -17.75
N LEU A 114 -4.50 2.59 -18.49
CA LEU A 114 -4.46 2.01 -19.84
C LEU A 114 -3.65 2.84 -20.85
N ASP A 115 -3.50 4.14 -20.60
CA ASP A 115 -2.70 5.04 -21.44
C ASP A 115 -1.27 5.24 -20.89
N ASP A 116 -0.83 4.44 -19.91
CA ASP A 116 0.50 4.57 -19.33
C ASP A 116 1.60 4.32 -20.36
N LYS A 117 2.72 5.05 -20.25
CA LYS A 117 3.89 4.91 -21.14
C LYS A 117 4.56 3.54 -21.01
N ASN A 118 4.51 2.94 -19.84
CA ASN A 118 5.08 1.63 -19.56
C ASN A 118 4.06 0.53 -19.85
N SER A 119 4.47 -0.49 -20.62
CA SER A 119 3.58 -1.59 -21.01
C SER A 119 3.13 -2.47 -19.85
N GLN A 120 3.97 -2.68 -18.83
CA GLN A 120 3.61 -3.48 -17.66
C GLN A 120 2.55 -2.78 -16.82
N VAL A 121 2.60 -1.45 -16.71
CA VAL A 121 1.54 -0.69 -16.02
C VAL A 121 0.21 -0.82 -16.74
N ARG A 122 0.21 -0.79 -18.08
CA ARG A 122 -1.00 -1.03 -18.88
C ARG A 122 -1.55 -2.44 -18.69
N GLU A 123 -0.69 -3.46 -18.70
CA GLU A 123 -1.05 -4.86 -18.45
C GLU A 123 -1.73 -5.04 -17.08
N ILE A 124 -1.14 -4.46 -16.02
CA ILE A 124 -1.75 -4.48 -14.68
C ILE A 124 -3.12 -3.79 -14.70
N ALA A 125 -3.26 -2.67 -15.42
CA ALA A 125 -4.53 -1.98 -15.54
C ALA A 125 -5.61 -2.80 -16.26
N GLU A 126 -5.22 -3.52 -17.32
CA GLU A 126 -6.10 -4.47 -18.03
C GLU A 126 -6.55 -5.61 -17.11
N ASP A 127 -5.62 -6.21 -16.36
CA ASP A 127 -5.92 -7.28 -15.40
C ASP A 127 -6.87 -6.80 -14.29
N VAL A 128 -6.62 -5.62 -13.73
CA VAL A 128 -7.49 -5.02 -12.72
C VAL A 128 -8.90 -4.82 -13.29
N LEU A 129 -9.03 -4.21 -14.47
CA LEU A 129 -10.34 -3.98 -15.10
C LEU A 129 -11.08 -5.28 -15.44
N ALA A 130 -10.36 -6.35 -15.77
CA ALA A 130 -10.95 -7.67 -16.03
C ALA A 130 -11.47 -8.36 -14.76
N SER A 131 -11.01 -7.93 -13.58
CA SER A 131 -11.39 -8.50 -12.28
C SER A 131 -12.55 -7.80 -11.57
N LEU A 132 -13.01 -6.65 -12.08
CA LEU A 132 -14.14 -5.86 -11.57
C LEU A 132 -15.49 -6.38 -12.04
#